data_AF-A0AAW2TKA1-F1
#
_entry.id   AF-A0AAW2TKA1-F1
#
_cell.length_a   1.000
_cell.length_b   1.000
_cell.length_c   1.000
_cell.angle_alpha   90.00
_cell.angle_beta   90.00
_cell.angle_gamma   90.00
#
_symmetry.space_group_name_H-M   'P 1'
#
loop_
_entity.id
_entity.type
_entity.pdbx_description
1 polymer ?
#
loop_
_entity_poly.entity_id
_entity_poly.type
_entity_poly.pdbx_seq_one_letter_code
_entity_poly.pdbx_strand_id
1 'polypeptide(L)'
;MYVDDLNIIESPEEIRQAAEYLKSEFEMKDLGTTKYCLGLQFEHTKGGIFIHQLNYIEKVLKRFPMDKAHPLSTPMVVRSLDVNKDPFRPPVHNDKILGPKVPYLSAIGALMYLANNTRSDIVFSVNLLARYSSTPTKRHWNGVKNILCYLCGTSDMGLYFERNKDAKTSNLVGYLDAGYLSVPHKAISQSGYVFMYGGTAISWRSTKQTLVATSSNHAELIALYEAGRECVWLRSLTHYVRESCGLESIEKSPTVIYEDNVACIAQIKDGYIKGDRTKHISPKFFSTHELQVEGKVDVTQIPSSQNLADLFTKALPTKVFKQLVHKIGMRHLKDICSN
;
A
#
# COMPACT_ATOMS: atom_id res chain seq x y z
N MET A 1 -8.88 -0.65 -22.08
CA MET A 1 -8.02 -0.14 -23.16
C MET A 1 -6.99 0.80 -22.56
N TYR A 2 -5.72 0.64 -22.90
CA TYR A 2 -4.66 1.59 -22.55
C TYR A 2 -3.79 1.82 -23.78
N VAL A 3 -3.89 3.02 -24.36
CA VAL A 3 -3.25 3.36 -25.65
C VAL A 3 -3.63 2.28 -26.68
N ASP A 4 -2.69 1.42 -27.07
CA ASP A 4 -2.89 0.39 -28.08
C ASP A 4 -3.23 -1.01 -27.49
N ASP A 5 -3.15 -1.18 -26.16
CA ASP A 5 -3.37 -2.46 -25.49
C ASP A 5 -4.80 -2.59 -24.95
N LEU A 6 -5.43 -3.75 -25.20
CA LEU A 6 -6.73 -4.11 -24.63
C LEU A 6 -6.61 -5.39 -23.80
N ASN A 7 -6.98 -5.31 -22.53
CA ASN A 7 -7.19 -6.48 -21.69
C ASN A 7 -8.69 -6.70 -21.54
N ILE A 8 -9.12 -7.94 -21.77
CA ILE A 8 -10.52 -8.37 -21.66
C ILE A 8 -10.58 -9.37 -20.49
N ILE A 9 -11.55 -9.19 -19.61
CA ILE A 9 -11.76 -10.04 -18.44
C ILE A 9 -13.18 -10.58 -18.58
N GLU A 10 -13.30 -11.87 -18.89
CA GLU A 10 -14.56 -12.60 -18.83
C GLU A 10 -14.33 -14.12 -18.85
N SER A 11 -15.39 -14.90 -18.98
CA SER A 11 -15.36 -16.32 -19.33
C SER A 11 -14.63 -16.55 -20.66
N PRO A 12 -13.96 -17.71 -20.83
CA PRO A 12 -13.19 -17.99 -22.04
C PRO A 12 -13.99 -17.85 -23.34
N GLU A 13 -15.28 -18.17 -23.31
CA GLU A 13 -16.16 -18.10 -24.48
C GLU A 13 -16.51 -16.65 -24.82
N GLU A 14 -16.86 -15.82 -23.83
CA GLU A 14 -17.14 -14.40 -24.06
C GLU A 14 -15.87 -13.63 -24.48
N ILE A 15 -14.71 -13.97 -23.91
CA ILE A 15 -13.42 -13.42 -24.39
C ILE A 15 -13.20 -13.76 -25.86
N ARG A 16 -13.46 -15.00 -26.27
CA ARG A 16 -13.26 -15.45 -27.66
C ARG A 16 -14.19 -14.71 -28.61
N GLN A 17 -15.48 -14.61 -28.27
CA GLN A 17 -16.47 -13.88 -29.07
C GLN A 17 -16.13 -12.39 -29.17
N ALA A 18 -15.77 -11.74 -28.05
CA ALA A 18 -15.36 -10.35 -28.03
C ALA A 18 -14.09 -10.12 -28.87
N ALA A 19 -13.11 -11.01 -28.79
CA ALA A 19 -11.89 -10.93 -29.59
C ALA A 19 -12.16 -11.13 -31.09
N GLU A 20 -13.04 -12.05 -31.48
CA GLU A 20 -13.46 -12.26 -32.88
C GLU A 20 -14.17 -11.03 -33.44
N TYR A 21 -15.10 -10.44 -32.67
CA TYR A 21 -15.81 -9.22 -33.05
C TYR A 21 -14.85 -8.02 -33.19
N LEU A 22 -13.94 -7.82 -32.24
CA LEU A 22 -13.00 -6.71 -32.33
C LEU A 22 -12.01 -6.87 -33.49
N LYS A 23 -11.60 -8.11 -33.82
CA LYS A 23 -10.76 -8.40 -34.98
C LYS A 23 -11.47 -8.16 -36.32
N SER A 24 -12.81 -8.21 -36.37
CA SER A 24 -13.54 -7.89 -37.60
C SER A 24 -13.60 -6.39 -37.86
N GLU A 25 -13.59 -5.58 -36.80
CA GLU A 25 -13.68 -4.11 -36.89
C GLU A 25 -12.31 -3.41 -36.90
N PHE A 26 -11.29 -4.01 -36.27
CA PHE A 26 -9.98 -3.39 -36.07
C PHE A 26 -8.82 -4.34 -36.44
N GLU A 27 -7.76 -3.77 -37.02
CA GLU A 27 -6.49 -4.48 -37.19
C GLU A 27 -5.82 -4.67 -35.82
N MET A 28 -5.95 -5.87 -35.25
CA MET A 28 -5.41 -6.18 -33.93
C MET A 28 -4.81 -7.58 -33.86
N LYS A 29 -3.84 -7.74 -32.96
CA LYS A 29 -3.22 -9.03 -32.67
C LYS A 29 -3.64 -9.53 -31.30
N ASP A 30 -4.01 -10.79 -31.25
CA ASP A 30 -4.23 -11.50 -30.01
C ASP A 30 -2.89 -11.96 -29.43
N LEU A 31 -2.57 -11.48 -28.23
CA LEU A 31 -1.35 -11.81 -27.50
C LEU A 31 -1.55 -12.99 -26.54
N GLY A 32 -2.76 -13.58 -26.52
CA GLY A 32 -3.16 -14.62 -25.58
C GLY A 32 -3.32 -14.08 -24.16
N THR A 33 -3.09 -14.95 -23.17
CA THR A 33 -3.17 -14.58 -21.76
C THR A 33 -2.24 -13.42 -21.41
N THR A 34 -2.76 -12.42 -20.70
CA THR A 34 -2.01 -11.23 -20.27
C THR A 34 -0.77 -11.62 -19.48
N LYS A 35 0.41 -11.38 -20.07
CA LYS A 35 1.74 -11.51 -19.41
C LYS A 35 2.33 -10.17 -18.98
N TYR A 36 1.89 -9.08 -19.63
CA TYR A 36 2.37 -7.74 -19.35
C TYR A 36 1.22 -6.72 -19.52
N CYS A 37 1.09 -5.79 -18.58
CA CYS A 37 0.13 -4.69 -18.69
C CYS A 37 0.61 -3.52 -17.84
N LEU A 38 0.64 -2.30 -18.39
CA LEU A 38 0.99 -1.06 -17.67
C LEU A 38 2.32 -1.11 -16.90
N GLY A 39 3.30 -1.88 -17.38
CA GLY A 39 4.59 -2.04 -16.69
C GLY A 39 4.62 -3.12 -15.60
N LEU A 40 3.53 -3.88 -15.46
CA LEU A 40 3.39 -5.03 -14.57
C LEU A 40 3.57 -6.33 -15.35
N GLN A 41 4.19 -7.32 -14.72
CA GLN A 41 4.35 -8.68 -15.23
C GLN A 41 3.40 -9.62 -14.50
N PHE A 42 2.81 -10.55 -15.23
CA PHE A 42 1.80 -11.49 -14.73
C PHE A 42 2.26 -12.92 -15.00
N GLU A 43 2.34 -13.70 -13.93
CA GLU A 43 2.61 -15.13 -14.01
C GLU A 43 1.36 -15.89 -13.57
N HIS A 44 0.76 -16.61 -14.51
CA HIS A 44 -0.46 -17.39 -14.28
C HIS A 44 -0.07 -18.82 -13.89
N THR A 45 -0.50 -19.26 -12.71
CA THR A 45 -0.30 -20.64 -12.25
C THR A 45 -1.64 -21.33 -12.03
N LYS A 46 -1.61 -22.64 -11.79
CA LYS A 46 -2.82 -23.37 -11.37
C LYS A 46 -3.38 -22.84 -10.04
N GLY A 47 -2.48 -22.35 -9.17
CA GLY A 47 -2.79 -21.88 -7.84
C GLY A 47 -3.21 -20.42 -7.75
N GLY A 48 -3.03 -19.59 -8.79
CA GLY A 48 -3.31 -18.16 -8.70
C GLY A 48 -2.60 -17.31 -9.76
N ILE A 49 -2.59 -16.00 -9.54
CA ILE A 49 -1.91 -15.02 -10.39
C ILE A 49 -0.86 -14.29 -9.56
N PHE A 50 0.38 -14.27 -10.02
CA PHE A 50 1.46 -13.50 -9.43
C PHE A 50 1.74 -12.24 -10.24
N ILE A 51 1.72 -11.08 -9.59
CA ILE A 51 1.93 -9.77 -10.22
C ILE A 51 3.20 -9.14 -9.66
N HIS A 52 4.16 -8.82 -10.53
CA HIS A 52 5.46 -8.29 -10.14
C HIS A 52 6.04 -7.30 -11.16
N GLN A 53 7.18 -6.70 -10.83
CA GLN A 53 7.85 -5.69 -11.67
C GLN A 53 9.36 -5.96 -11.79
N LEU A 54 9.76 -7.23 -11.85
CA LEU A 54 11.16 -7.67 -11.87
C LEU A 54 12.00 -6.91 -12.90
N ASN A 55 11.53 -6.87 -14.16
CA ASN A 55 12.24 -6.21 -15.25
C ASN A 55 12.42 -4.71 -15.01
N TYR A 56 11.45 -4.06 -14.37
CA TYR A 56 11.55 -2.65 -14.00
C TYR A 56 12.51 -2.44 -12.83
N ILE A 57 12.47 -3.30 -11.81
CA ILE A 57 13.42 -3.25 -10.68
C ILE A 57 14.86 -3.38 -11.18
N GLU A 58 15.16 -4.33 -12.06
CA GLU A 58 16.51 -4.49 -12.63
C GLU A 58 16.98 -3.25 -13.41
N LYS A 59 16.08 -2.64 -14.20
CA LYS A 59 16.36 -1.37 -14.91
C LYS A 59 16.66 -0.25 -13.92
N VAL A 60 15.88 -0.14 -12.84
CA VAL A 60 16.09 0.86 -11.78
C VAL A 60 17.43 0.64 -11.07
N LEU A 61 17.77 -0.60 -10.70
CA LEU A 61 19.03 -0.92 -10.04
C LEU A 61 20.24 -0.58 -10.91
N LYS A 62 20.23 -0.93 -12.20
CA LYS A 62 21.29 -0.58 -13.16
C LYS A 62 21.39 0.94 -13.38
N ARG A 63 20.26 1.66 -13.39
CA ARG A 63 20.22 3.13 -13.55
C ARG A 63 20.89 3.87 -12.38
N PHE A 64 20.85 3.31 -11.17
CA PHE A 64 21.39 3.95 -9.95
C PHE A 64 22.67 3.30 -9.40
N PRO A 65 23.45 2.62 -10.26
CA PRO A 65 24.53 1.69 -9.89
C PRO A 65 24.35 0.86 -8.61
N MET A 66 23.20 0.17 -8.48
CA MET A 66 22.85 -0.66 -7.32
C MET A 66 22.58 -2.13 -7.68
N ASP A 67 22.81 -2.56 -8.92
CA ASP A 67 22.58 -3.93 -9.41
C ASP A 67 23.53 -4.98 -8.81
N LYS A 68 24.66 -4.54 -8.24
CA LYS A 68 25.62 -5.38 -7.51
C LYS A 68 25.70 -5.02 -6.02
N ALA A 69 24.72 -4.29 -5.51
CA ALA A 69 24.72 -3.87 -4.11
C ALA A 69 24.53 -5.07 -3.17
N HIS A 70 25.14 -5.01 -1.99
CA HIS A 70 24.87 -6.01 -0.95
C HIS A 70 23.41 -5.91 -0.50
N PRO A 71 22.62 -6.99 -0.60
CA PRO A 71 21.22 -6.98 -0.21
C PRO A 71 20.99 -6.57 1.25
N LEU A 72 19.95 -5.78 1.51
CA LEU A 72 19.47 -5.51 2.86
C LEU A 72 18.17 -6.27 3.13
N SER A 73 17.91 -6.60 4.39
CA SER A 73 16.70 -7.34 4.78
C SER A 73 15.46 -6.46 5.00
N THR A 74 15.63 -5.13 5.09
CA THR A 74 14.55 -4.15 5.20
C THR A 74 14.89 -2.91 4.35
N PRO A 75 13.89 -2.18 3.84
CA PRO A 75 14.11 -0.97 3.05
C PRO A 75 14.61 0.22 3.89
N MET A 76 14.40 0.17 5.21
CA MET A 76 14.75 1.23 6.14
C MET A 76 15.06 0.65 7.51
N VAL A 77 16.00 1.29 8.21
CA VAL A 77 16.33 0.98 9.60
C VAL A 77 15.26 1.54 10.54
N VAL A 78 14.99 0.85 11.65
CA VAL A 78 14.16 1.41 12.73
C VAL A 78 14.82 2.71 13.18
N ARG A 79 14.04 3.80 13.19
CA ARG A 79 14.54 5.14 13.44
C ARG A 79 14.06 5.69 14.77
N SER A 80 14.88 6.54 15.38
CA SER A 80 14.46 7.31 16.54
C SER A 80 13.46 8.39 16.13
N LEU A 81 12.44 8.61 16.96
CA LEU A 81 11.52 9.74 16.85
C LEU A 81 11.99 10.96 17.68
N ASP A 82 13.12 10.85 18.39
CA ASP A 82 13.81 12.00 18.96
C ASP A 82 14.32 12.89 17.81
N VAL A 83 13.90 14.16 17.81
CA VAL A 83 14.24 15.18 16.80
C VAL A 83 15.75 15.22 16.52
N ASN A 84 16.58 15.07 17.55
CA ASN A 84 18.03 15.17 17.41
C ASN A 84 18.68 13.87 16.91
N LYS A 85 18.00 12.73 17.11
CA LYS A 85 18.50 11.40 16.77
C LYS A 85 17.86 10.80 15.53
N ASP A 86 16.92 11.50 14.89
CA ASP A 86 16.32 11.06 13.63
C ASP A 86 17.40 10.99 12.52
N PRO A 87 17.71 9.78 12.00
CA PRO A 87 18.72 9.60 10.94
C PRO A 87 18.33 10.26 9.62
N PHE A 88 17.06 10.63 9.45
CA PHE A 88 16.54 11.31 8.27
C PHE A 88 15.98 12.69 8.60
N ARG A 89 16.54 13.37 9.62
CA ARG A 89 16.13 14.73 9.96
C ARG A 89 16.34 15.72 8.79
N PRO A 90 15.51 16.77 8.70
CA PRO A 90 15.71 17.87 7.75
C PRO A 90 17.14 18.42 7.79
N PRO A 91 17.61 19.02 6.68
CA PRO A 91 18.91 19.67 6.66
C PRO A 91 18.99 20.77 7.72
N VAL A 92 20.08 20.79 8.48
CA VAL A 92 20.42 21.92 9.38
C VAL A 92 21.47 22.81 8.70
N HIS A 93 21.74 24.00 9.26
CA HIS A 93 22.58 25.04 8.62
C HIS A 93 23.93 24.52 8.07
N ASN A 94 24.56 23.55 8.73
CA ASN A 94 25.87 23.01 8.33
C ASN A 94 25.80 21.79 7.39
N ASP A 95 24.60 21.36 6.99
CA ASP A 95 24.45 20.21 6.12
C ASP A 95 24.68 20.56 4.66
N LYS A 96 25.49 19.74 4.00
CA LYS A 96 25.66 19.81 2.56
C LYS A 96 24.42 19.27 1.85
N ILE A 97 23.66 20.18 1.22
CA ILE A 97 22.61 19.82 0.27
C ILE A 97 23.27 19.20 -0.98
N LEU A 98 22.68 18.11 -1.47
CA LEU A 98 23.14 17.45 -2.69
C LEU A 98 22.64 18.24 -3.89
N GLY A 99 23.58 18.61 -4.76
CA GLY A 99 23.27 19.27 -6.03
C GLY A 99 22.70 18.31 -7.08
N PRO A 100 22.39 18.82 -8.28
CA PRO A 100 21.68 18.08 -9.34
C PRO A 100 22.44 16.85 -9.87
N LYS A 101 23.75 16.75 -9.60
CA LYS A 101 24.57 15.58 -9.95
C LYS A 101 24.13 14.30 -9.22
N VAL A 102 23.44 14.41 -8.09
CA VAL A 102 22.82 13.27 -7.43
C VAL A 102 21.36 13.18 -7.90
N PRO A 103 20.96 12.10 -8.61
CA PRO A 103 19.64 12.00 -9.24
C PRO A 103 18.55 11.62 -8.22
N TYR A 104 18.43 12.38 -7.12
CA TYR A 104 17.58 12.08 -5.98
C TYR A 104 16.10 12.01 -6.37
N LEU A 105 15.56 13.08 -6.97
CA LEU A 105 14.16 13.14 -7.38
C LEU A 105 13.82 12.06 -8.42
N SER A 106 14.77 11.77 -9.33
CA SER A 106 14.61 10.69 -10.30
C SER A 106 14.53 9.32 -9.63
N ALA A 107 15.32 9.07 -8.58
CA ALA A 107 15.27 7.83 -7.82
C ALA A 107 13.96 7.71 -7.03
N ILE A 108 13.52 8.79 -6.39
CA ILE A 108 12.21 8.83 -5.72
C ILE A 108 11.09 8.53 -6.70
N GLY A 109 11.05 9.15 -7.87
CA GLY A 109 10.02 8.88 -8.88
C GLY A 109 10.02 7.42 -9.34
N ALA A 110 11.21 6.84 -9.56
CA ALA A 110 11.32 5.43 -9.94
C ALA A 110 10.82 4.48 -8.83
N LEU A 111 11.15 4.77 -7.57
CA LEU A 111 10.72 4.00 -6.41
C LEU A 111 9.23 4.18 -6.09
N MET A 112 8.66 5.37 -6.32
CA MET A 112 7.23 5.63 -6.13
C MET A 112 6.39 4.79 -7.08
N TYR A 113 6.83 4.62 -8.32
CA TYR A 113 6.14 3.75 -9.27
C TYR A 113 6.11 2.29 -8.79
N LEU A 114 7.21 1.76 -8.24
CA LEU A 114 7.20 0.44 -7.62
C LEU A 114 6.26 0.37 -6.41
N ALA A 115 6.37 1.37 -5.52
CA ALA A 115 5.63 1.43 -4.27
C ALA A 115 4.11 1.50 -4.44
N ASN A 116 3.64 2.08 -5.54
CA ASN A 116 2.22 2.25 -5.84
C ASN A 116 1.61 1.08 -6.64
N ASN A 117 2.43 0.12 -7.09
CA ASN A 117 1.97 -0.94 -7.99
C ASN A 117 2.13 -2.34 -7.38
N THR A 118 3.36 -2.77 -7.07
CA THR A 118 3.62 -4.15 -6.60
C THR A 118 4.49 -4.23 -5.36
N ARG A 119 5.13 -3.12 -4.97
CA ARG A 119 6.08 -3.04 -3.84
C ARG A 119 5.52 -2.23 -2.69
N SER A 120 4.34 -2.63 -2.20
CA SER A 120 3.69 -2.02 -1.03
C SER A 120 4.61 -2.03 0.20
N ASP A 121 5.53 -2.99 0.31
CA ASP A 121 6.55 -3.13 1.34
C ASP A 121 7.55 -1.97 1.45
N ILE A 122 7.73 -1.15 0.41
CA ILE A 122 8.65 0.00 0.45
C ILE A 122 7.94 1.35 0.62
N VAL A 123 6.61 1.39 0.60
CA VAL A 123 5.84 2.64 0.47
C VAL A 123 6.09 3.64 1.60
N PHE A 124 6.19 3.16 2.86
CA PHE A 124 6.53 4.02 3.99
C PHE A 124 7.91 4.67 3.81
N SER A 125 8.90 3.86 3.43
CA SER A 125 10.29 4.30 3.27
C SER A 125 10.43 5.32 2.14
N VAL A 126 9.75 5.07 1.01
CA VAL A 126 9.69 5.99 -0.13
C VAL A 126 8.97 7.28 0.26
N ASN A 127 7.81 7.20 0.93
CA ASN A 127 7.05 8.37 1.37
C ASN A 127 7.83 9.25 2.36
N LEU A 128 8.60 8.63 3.27
CA LEU A 128 9.46 9.37 4.20
C LEU A 128 10.53 10.15 3.44
N LEU A 129 11.24 9.50 2.52
CA LEU A 129 12.37 10.09 1.81
C LEU A 129 11.93 11.14 0.78
N ALA A 130 10.80 10.93 0.09
CA ALA A 130 10.25 11.86 -0.89
C ALA A 130 10.04 13.29 -0.33
N ARG A 131 9.90 13.44 0.99
CA ARG A 131 9.75 14.73 1.69
C ARG A 131 10.93 15.68 1.50
N TYR A 132 12.11 15.12 1.20
CA TYR A 132 13.35 15.86 1.10
C TYR A 132 13.79 16.09 -0.34
N SER A 133 12.89 15.89 -1.31
CA SER A 133 13.24 15.95 -2.73
C SER A 133 13.74 17.31 -3.22
N SER A 134 13.35 18.41 -2.54
CA SER A 134 13.84 19.76 -2.84
C SER A 134 15.23 20.06 -2.26
N THR A 135 15.54 19.49 -1.10
CA THR A 135 16.79 19.75 -0.35
C THR A 135 17.36 18.45 0.23
N PRO A 136 17.73 17.45 -0.60
CA PRO A 136 18.24 16.19 -0.11
C PRO A 136 19.67 16.35 0.41
N THR A 137 20.06 15.59 1.44
CA THR A 137 21.43 15.52 1.95
C THR A 137 21.97 14.11 1.80
N LYS A 138 23.25 13.88 2.14
CA LYS A 138 23.87 12.55 2.08
C LYS A 138 23.08 11.48 2.87
N ARG A 139 22.48 11.84 4.00
CA ARG A 139 21.67 10.88 4.81
C ARG A 139 20.40 10.45 4.08
N HIS A 140 19.73 11.38 3.39
CA HIS A 140 18.55 11.08 2.59
C HIS A 140 18.91 10.20 1.40
N TRP A 141 20.04 10.49 0.73
CA TRP A 141 20.50 9.66 -0.38
C TRP A 141 20.91 8.26 0.06
N ASN A 142 21.57 8.12 1.21
CA ASN A 142 21.84 6.81 1.81
C ASN A 142 20.55 6.05 2.12
N GLY A 143 19.49 6.72 2.59
CA GLY A 143 18.17 6.11 2.73
C GLY A 143 17.61 5.57 1.42
N VAL A 144 17.73 6.32 0.32
CA VAL A 144 17.30 5.86 -1.01
C VAL A 144 18.12 4.65 -1.45
N LYS A 145 19.45 4.67 -1.23
CA LYS A 145 20.30 3.52 -1.51
C LYS A 145 19.92 2.29 -0.68
N ASN A 146 19.50 2.45 0.57
CA ASN A 146 19.04 1.32 1.38
C ASN A 146 17.81 0.64 0.77
N ILE A 147 16.85 1.42 0.26
CA ILE A 147 15.70 0.87 -0.48
C ILE A 147 16.18 0.11 -1.71
N LEU A 148 17.13 0.66 -2.47
CA LEU A 148 17.69 0.00 -3.64
C LEU A 148 18.44 -1.30 -3.29
N CYS A 149 19.22 -1.32 -2.20
CA CYS A 149 19.85 -2.55 -1.69
C CYS A 149 18.81 -3.61 -1.29
N TYR A 150 17.71 -3.19 -0.66
CA TYR A 150 16.61 -4.07 -0.32
C TYR A 150 15.94 -4.66 -1.58
N LEU A 151 15.66 -3.81 -2.58
CA LEU A 151 15.13 -4.24 -3.87
C LEU A 151 16.08 -5.19 -4.61
N CYS A 152 17.40 -5.00 -4.48
CA CYS A 152 18.40 -5.90 -5.06
C CYS A 152 18.29 -7.34 -4.52
N GLY A 153 17.93 -7.52 -3.25
CA GLY A 153 17.71 -8.84 -2.65
C GLY A 153 16.31 -9.41 -2.82
N THR A 154 15.37 -8.61 -3.35
CA THR A 154 13.94 -8.92 -3.40
C THR A 154 13.34 -8.55 -4.76
N SER A 155 14.16 -8.54 -5.81
CA SER A 155 13.74 -8.09 -7.15
C SER A 155 12.65 -8.99 -7.75
N ASP A 156 12.63 -10.25 -7.34
CA ASP A 156 11.67 -11.27 -7.72
C ASP A 156 10.44 -11.30 -6.81
N MET A 157 10.28 -10.35 -5.88
CA MET A 157 9.06 -10.25 -5.06
C MET A 157 7.93 -9.51 -5.77
N GLY A 158 6.71 -9.97 -5.53
CA GLY A 158 5.46 -9.40 -6.04
C GLY A 158 4.26 -9.86 -5.23
N LEU A 159 3.06 -9.48 -5.66
CA LEU A 159 1.79 -9.83 -5.02
C LEU A 159 1.25 -11.13 -5.60
N TYR A 160 0.91 -12.10 -4.75
CA TYR A 160 0.33 -13.36 -5.18
C TYR A 160 -1.16 -13.43 -4.84
N PHE A 161 -2.01 -13.46 -5.84
CA PHE A 161 -3.44 -13.64 -5.70
C PHE A 161 -3.77 -15.12 -5.86
N GLU A 162 -3.92 -15.80 -4.73
CA GLU A 162 -4.30 -17.21 -4.71
C GLU A 162 -5.70 -17.39 -5.29
N ARG A 163 -5.86 -18.44 -6.10
CA ARG A 163 -7.14 -18.86 -6.65
C ARG A 163 -7.99 -19.38 -5.50
N ASN A 164 -8.86 -18.52 -4.98
CA ASN A 164 -9.78 -18.93 -3.93
C ASN A 164 -10.75 -20.00 -4.48
N LYS A 165 -10.79 -21.17 -3.85
CA LYS A 165 -11.72 -22.27 -4.19
C LYS A 165 -13.14 -21.98 -3.66
N ASP A 166 -13.27 -21.11 -2.66
CA ASP A 166 -14.53 -20.67 -2.08
C ASP A 166 -14.70 -19.14 -2.24
N ALA A 167 -15.29 -18.72 -3.36
CA ALA A 167 -15.59 -17.32 -3.65
C ALA A 167 -16.46 -16.62 -2.58
N LYS A 168 -17.13 -17.39 -1.71
CA LYS A 168 -17.92 -16.92 -0.56
C LYS A 168 -17.08 -16.44 0.63
N THR A 169 -15.79 -16.77 0.68
CA THR A 169 -14.89 -16.42 1.79
C THR A 169 -13.94 -15.24 1.46
N SER A 170 -13.87 -14.82 0.20
CA SER A 170 -13.08 -13.66 -0.23
C SER A 170 -13.79 -12.35 0.11
N ASN A 171 -13.57 -11.86 1.32
CA ASN A 171 -14.08 -10.57 1.76
C ASN A 171 -12.99 -9.48 1.71
N LEU A 172 -13.43 -8.27 1.38
CA LEU A 172 -12.63 -7.07 1.59
C LEU A 172 -12.42 -6.88 3.09
N VAL A 173 -11.17 -6.68 3.51
CA VAL A 173 -10.82 -6.41 4.91
C VAL A 173 -9.79 -5.29 4.96
N GLY A 174 -10.02 -4.29 5.81
CA GLY A 174 -9.11 -3.17 6.04
C GLY A 174 -8.30 -3.32 7.31
N TYR A 175 -7.11 -2.73 7.32
CA TYR A 175 -6.29 -2.49 8.49
C TYR A 175 -5.84 -1.04 8.46
N LEU A 176 -5.75 -0.39 9.60
CA LEU A 176 -5.26 0.99 9.71
C LEU A 176 -4.35 1.17 10.93
N ASP A 177 -3.46 2.15 10.87
CA ASP A 177 -2.60 2.56 11.97
C ASP A 177 -2.25 4.05 11.79
N ALA A 178 -1.93 4.73 12.89
CA ALA A 178 -1.36 6.05 12.89
C ALA A 178 -0.10 6.14 13.77
N GLY A 179 1.03 6.40 13.12
CA GLY A 179 2.26 6.75 13.81
C GLY A 179 2.15 8.16 14.41
N TYR A 180 1.64 8.29 15.63
CA TYR A 180 1.51 9.58 16.33
C TYR A 180 2.86 10.28 16.47
N LEU A 181 2.92 11.57 16.06
CA LEU A 181 4.15 12.38 16.04
C LEU A 181 5.34 11.72 15.32
N SER A 182 5.08 10.76 14.43
CA SER A 182 6.13 10.08 13.68
C SER A 182 6.89 11.01 12.72
N VAL A 183 6.41 12.24 12.50
CA VAL A 183 7.17 13.32 11.85
C VAL A 183 7.59 14.34 12.91
N PRO A 184 8.63 14.06 13.71
CA PRO A 184 8.90 14.80 14.94
C PRO A 184 9.24 16.27 14.67
N HIS A 185 9.90 16.58 13.55
CA HIS A 185 10.28 17.94 13.15
C HIS A 185 9.12 18.87 12.80
N LYS A 186 7.91 18.32 12.65
CA LYS A 186 6.69 19.09 12.35
C LYS A 186 5.57 18.83 13.35
N ALA A 187 5.81 17.98 14.36
CA ALA A 187 4.77 17.47 15.26
C ALA A 187 3.54 16.91 14.51
N ILE A 188 3.76 16.23 13.39
CA ILE A 188 2.69 15.64 12.56
C ILE A 188 2.79 14.11 12.60
N SER A 189 1.64 13.44 12.49
CA SER A 189 1.55 11.98 12.47
C SER A 189 1.60 11.41 11.04
N GLN A 190 1.82 10.10 10.94
CA GLN A 190 1.74 9.35 9.68
C GLN A 190 0.51 8.44 9.76
N SER A 191 -0.41 8.54 8.81
CA SER A 191 -1.49 7.57 8.63
C SER A 191 -1.08 6.49 7.65
N GLY A 192 -1.44 5.25 7.96
CA GLY A 192 -1.27 4.10 7.09
C GLY A 192 -2.55 3.27 7.04
N TYR A 193 -2.83 2.68 5.89
CA TYR A 193 -3.84 1.64 5.77
C TYR A 193 -3.45 0.62 4.70
N VAL A 194 -4.04 -0.57 4.80
CA VAL A 194 -4.02 -1.59 3.76
C VAL A 194 -5.36 -2.31 3.71
N PHE A 195 -5.88 -2.48 2.50
CA PHE A 195 -7.05 -3.28 2.20
C PHE A 195 -6.62 -4.56 1.50
N MET A 196 -7.11 -5.67 2.04
CA MET A 196 -6.85 -7.02 1.61
C MET A 196 -8.08 -7.57 0.91
N TYR A 197 -7.87 -8.34 -0.17
CA TYR A 197 -8.91 -9.12 -0.82
C TYR A 197 -8.35 -10.50 -1.16
N GLY A 198 -9.03 -11.56 -0.73
CA GLY A 198 -8.55 -12.93 -0.94
C GLY A 198 -7.17 -13.19 -0.33
N GLY A 199 -6.84 -12.53 0.79
CA GLY A 199 -5.55 -12.70 1.48
C GLY A 199 -4.38 -11.87 0.93
N THR A 200 -4.61 -11.03 -0.09
CA THR A 200 -3.56 -10.21 -0.73
C THR A 200 -3.94 -8.74 -0.79
N ALA A 201 -2.96 -7.86 -0.61
CA ALA A 201 -3.19 -6.41 -0.63
C ALA A 201 -3.63 -5.94 -2.02
N ILE A 202 -4.69 -5.14 -2.07
CA ILE A 202 -5.23 -4.53 -3.29
C ILE A 202 -5.22 -2.99 -3.27
N SER A 203 -5.20 -2.39 -2.08
CA SER A 203 -5.06 -0.94 -1.91
C SER A 203 -4.29 -0.67 -0.62
N TRP A 204 -3.40 0.30 -0.64
CA TRP A 204 -2.62 0.69 0.52
C TRP A 204 -2.21 2.14 0.44
N ARG A 205 -1.91 2.71 1.59
CA ARG A 205 -1.43 4.09 1.68
C ARG A 205 -0.50 4.29 2.85
N SER A 206 0.49 5.14 2.64
CA SER A 206 1.31 5.72 3.69
C SER A 206 1.40 7.22 3.44
N THR A 207 0.85 8.04 4.33
CA THR A 207 0.84 9.49 4.14
C THR A 207 1.04 10.24 5.44
N LYS A 208 1.66 11.42 5.37
CA LYS A 208 1.64 12.36 6.47
C LYS A 208 0.22 12.88 6.64
N GLN A 209 -0.22 13.03 7.88
CA GLN A 209 -1.43 13.78 8.16
C GLN A 209 -1.23 15.25 7.79
N THR A 210 -2.30 15.89 7.35
CA THR A 210 -2.29 17.33 7.06
C THR A 210 -2.52 18.16 8.32
N LEU A 211 -3.22 17.60 9.31
CA LEU A 211 -3.46 18.21 10.61
C LEU A 211 -2.47 17.70 11.65
N VAL A 212 -2.18 18.56 12.63
CA VAL A 212 -1.49 18.18 13.86
C VAL A 212 -2.51 17.52 14.78
N ALA A 213 -2.36 16.22 15.00
CA ALA A 213 -3.15 15.51 16.00
C ALA A 213 -2.69 15.91 17.41
N THR A 214 -3.65 16.06 18.32
CA THR A 214 -3.43 16.43 19.74
C THR A 214 -3.19 15.22 20.65
N SER A 215 -3.42 14.02 20.14
CA SER A 215 -3.23 12.74 20.85
C SER A 215 -3.11 11.60 19.85
N SER A 216 -2.61 10.43 20.29
CA SER A 216 -2.61 9.22 19.46
C SER A 216 -4.01 8.87 18.98
N ASN A 217 -5.01 8.92 19.86
CA ASN A 217 -6.40 8.67 19.50
C ASN A 217 -6.92 9.60 18.38
N HIS A 218 -6.58 10.90 18.44
CA HIS A 218 -6.95 11.83 17.36
C HIS A 218 -6.24 11.47 16.05
N ALA A 219 -4.98 11.01 16.10
CA ALA A 219 -4.28 10.54 14.91
C ALA A 219 -4.94 9.28 14.31
N GLU A 220 -5.37 8.33 15.13
CA GLU A 220 -6.09 7.13 14.68
C GLU A 220 -7.43 7.49 14.04
N LEU A 221 -8.22 8.39 14.64
CA LEU A 221 -9.48 8.85 14.03
C LEU A 221 -9.28 9.47 12.64
N ILE A 222 -8.17 10.21 12.43
CA ILE A 222 -7.82 10.74 11.11
C ILE A 222 -7.47 9.60 10.14
N ALA A 223 -6.73 8.58 10.58
CA ALA A 223 -6.40 7.41 9.76
C ALA A 223 -7.66 6.58 9.42
N LEU A 224 -8.55 6.37 10.39
CA LEU A 224 -9.84 5.70 10.24
C LEU A 224 -10.78 6.43 9.28
N TYR A 225 -10.79 7.76 9.32
CA TYR A 225 -11.52 8.57 8.35
C TYR A 225 -11.02 8.33 6.91
N GLU A 226 -9.70 8.37 6.68
CA GLU A 226 -9.13 8.12 5.35
C GLU A 226 -9.36 6.67 4.89
N ALA A 227 -9.19 5.69 5.78
CA ALA A 227 -9.46 4.28 5.49
C ALA A 227 -10.95 4.04 5.20
N GLY A 228 -11.86 4.68 5.94
CA GLY A 228 -13.32 4.57 5.72
C GLY A 228 -13.73 5.06 4.33
N ARG A 229 -13.15 6.17 3.86
CA ARG A 229 -13.39 6.70 2.50
C ARG A 229 -12.92 5.73 1.42
N GLU A 230 -11.72 5.19 1.59
CA GLU A 230 -11.16 4.18 0.67
C GLU A 230 -12.03 2.91 0.66
N CYS A 231 -12.46 2.45 1.83
CA CYS A 231 -13.31 1.27 2.00
C CYS A 231 -14.62 1.41 1.21
N VAL A 232 -15.31 2.54 1.32
CA VAL A 232 -16.57 2.78 0.58
C VAL A 232 -16.33 2.73 -0.92
N TRP A 233 -15.26 3.36 -1.40
CA TRP A 233 -14.91 3.32 -2.82
C TRP A 233 -14.58 1.89 -3.30
N LEU A 234 -13.77 1.14 -2.53
CA LEU A 234 -13.43 -0.25 -2.84
C LEU A 234 -14.65 -1.17 -2.82
N ARG A 235 -15.60 -0.95 -1.91
CA ARG A 235 -16.89 -1.68 -1.90
C ARG A 235 -17.67 -1.45 -3.19
N SER A 236 -17.80 -0.19 -3.62
CA SER A 236 -18.48 0.15 -4.87
C SER A 236 -17.77 -0.45 -6.08
N LEU A 237 -16.44 -0.36 -6.15
CA LEU A 237 -15.66 -0.94 -7.24
C LEU A 237 -15.78 -2.47 -7.28
N THR A 238 -15.65 -3.13 -6.13
CA THR A 238 -15.77 -4.59 -6.03
C THR A 238 -17.15 -5.06 -6.43
N HIS A 239 -18.20 -4.35 -6.00
CA HIS A 239 -19.57 -4.65 -6.40
C HIS A 239 -19.75 -4.56 -7.92
N TYR A 240 -19.31 -3.43 -8.51
CA TYR A 240 -19.39 -3.22 -9.96
C TYR A 240 -18.64 -4.28 -10.76
N VAL A 241 -17.40 -4.62 -10.39
CA VAL A 241 -16.60 -5.64 -11.08
C VAL A 241 -17.27 -7.01 -10.99
N ARG A 242 -17.81 -7.38 -9.83
CA ARG A 242 -18.49 -8.67 -9.65
C ARG A 242 -19.77 -8.78 -10.47
N GLU A 243 -20.60 -7.74 -10.41
CA GLU A 243 -21.84 -7.67 -11.20
C GLU A 243 -21.53 -7.74 -12.70
N SER A 244 -20.52 -7.00 -13.17
CA SER A 244 -20.11 -7.00 -14.58
C SER A 244 -19.56 -8.35 -15.06
N CYS A 245 -18.96 -9.14 -14.16
CA CYS A 245 -18.46 -10.49 -14.46
C CYS A 245 -19.47 -11.61 -14.12
N GLY A 246 -20.74 -11.28 -13.90
CA GLY A 246 -21.78 -12.28 -13.58
C GLY A 246 -21.54 -13.05 -12.26
N LEU A 247 -20.70 -12.53 -11.38
CA LEU A 247 -20.42 -13.13 -10.08
C LEU A 247 -21.50 -12.76 -9.07
N GLU A 248 -21.91 -13.72 -8.23
CA GLU A 248 -22.90 -13.46 -7.17
C GLU A 248 -22.48 -12.22 -6.34
N SER A 249 -23.46 -11.35 -6.04
CA SER A 249 -23.22 -10.23 -5.13
C SER A 249 -22.72 -10.77 -3.80
N ILE A 250 -21.67 -10.16 -3.26
CA ILE A 250 -21.29 -10.39 -1.87
C ILE A 250 -22.49 -9.99 -1.00
N GLU A 251 -22.77 -10.75 0.06
CA GLU A 251 -23.77 -10.38 1.06
C GLU A 251 -23.56 -8.93 1.51
N LYS A 252 -24.64 -8.27 1.94
CA LYS A 252 -24.64 -6.89 2.45
C LYS A 252 -23.84 -6.72 3.76
N SER A 253 -22.95 -7.65 4.10
CA SER A 253 -22.16 -7.59 5.32
C SER A 253 -21.24 -6.36 5.31
N PRO A 254 -21.05 -5.76 6.49
CA PRO A 254 -20.11 -4.66 6.65
C PRO A 254 -18.69 -5.13 6.34
N THR A 255 -17.90 -4.26 5.72
CA THR A 255 -16.46 -4.50 5.58
C THR A 255 -15.79 -4.31 6.93
N VAL A 256 -15.09 -5.33 7.42
CA VAL A 256 -14.29 -5.21 8.64
C VAL A 256 -13.09 -4.31 8.40
N ILE A 257 -12.91 -3.32 9.27
CA ILE A 257 -11.69 -2.51 9.36
C ILE A 257 -11.10 -2.73 10.75
N TYR A 258 -9.90 -3.30 10.80
CA TYR A 258 -9.18 -3.55 12.03
C TYR A 258 -8.45 -2.31 12.53
N GLU A 259 -8.62 -2.06 13.83
CA GLU A 259 -8.04 -0.95 14.61
C GLU A 259 -7.45 -1.54 15.90
N ASP A 260 -6.28 -1.08 16.33
CA ASP A 260 -5.64 -1.57 17.56
C ASP A 260 -5.78 -0.60 18.75
N ASN A 261 -6.24 0.63 18.49
CA ASN A 261 -6.48 1.64 19.50
C ASN A 261 -7.89 1.54 20.10
N VAL A 262 -7.97 1.01 21.32
CA VAL A 262 -9.24 0.85 22.07
C VAL A 262 -10.00 2.17 22.25
N ALA A 263 -9.30 3.30 22.42
CA ALA A 263 -9.95 4.60 22.58
C ALA A 263 -10.61 5.06 21.27
N CYS A 264 -9.97 4.81 20.13
CA CYS A 264 -10.51 5.10 18.79
C CYS A 264 -11.80 4.30 18.56
N ILE A 265 -11.77 3.00 18.87
CA ILE A 265 -12.92 2.09 18.74
C ILE A 265 -14.08 2.52 19.64
N ALA A 266 -13.80 2.86 20.90
CA ALA A 266 -14.85 3.34 21.80
C ALA A 266 -15.49 4.64 21.28
N GLN A 267 -14.67 5.58 20.80
CA GLN A 267 -15.16 6.85 20.27
C GLN A 267 -15.96 6.69 18.98
N ILE A 268 -15.59 5.77 18.08
CA ILE A 268 -16.35 5.56 16.85
C ILE A 268 -17.68 4.85 17.11
N LYS A 269 -17.77 4.03 18.15
CA LYS A 269 -19.04 3.39 18.55
C LYS A 269 -20.08 4.42 19.00
N ASP A 270 -19.65 5.40 19.79
CA ASP A 270 -20.52 6.44 20.34
C ASP A 270 -20.75 7.62 19.38
N GLY A 271 -19.95 7.72 18.33
CA GLY A 271 -19.98 8.84 17.38
C GLY A 271 -19.42 10.14 17.96
N TYR A 272 -19.67 11.25 17.26
CA TYR A 272 -19.21 12.56 17.74
C TYR A 272 -20.07 13.04 18.92
N ILE A 273 -19.55 12.84 20.13
CA ILE A 273 -20.11 13.44 21.35
C ILE A 273 -19.28 14.68 21.71
N LYS A 274 -19.92 15.84 21.79
CA LYS A 274 -19.25 17.08 22.21
C LYS A 274 -18.94 17.05 23.70
N GLY A 275 -17.68 16.76 24.06
CA GLY A 275 -17.16 16.82 25.42
C GLY A 275 -15.74 17.38 25.47
N ASP A 276 -15.17 17.59 26.66
CA ASP A 276 -13.85 18.24 26.78
C ASP A 276 -12.74 17.52 26.02
N ARG A 277 -12.83 16.19 25.91
CA ARG A 277 -11.84 15.32 25.25
C ARG A 277 -11.97 15.27 23.72
N THR A 278 -13.09 15.71 23.15
CA THR A 278 -13.43 15.54 21.73
C THR A 278 -13.83 16.85 21.05
N LYS A 279 -14.20 17.90 21.80
CA LYS A 279 -14.63 19.21 21.28
C LYS A 279 -13.62 19.89 20.35
N HIS A 280 -12.35 19.50 20.43
CA HIS A 280 -11.26 20.02 19.61
C HIS A 280 -11.01 19.17 18.34
N ILE A 281 -11.63 17.98 18.24
CA ILE A 281 -11.57 17.10 17.08
C ILE A 281 -12.72 17.47 16.15
N SER A 282 -12.42 17.64 14.86
CA SER A 282 -13.46 17.98 13.89
C SER A 282 -14.48 16.84 13.77
N PRO A 283 -15.80 17.14 13.79
CA PRO A 283 -16.86 16.12 13.66
C PRO A 283 -16.72 15.25 12.40
N LYS A 284 -16.11 15.77 11.32
CA LYS A 284 -15.91 15.03 10.08
C LYS A 284 -15.11 13.73 10.26
N PHE A 285 -14.21 13.67 11.25
CA PHE A 285 -13.41 12.47 11.51
C PHE A 285 -14.22 11.33 12.15
N PHE A 286 -15.46 11.61 12.53
CA PHE A 286 -16.42 10.63 13.01
C PHE A 286 -17.34 10.12 11.90
N SER A 287 -17.16 10.49 10.62
CA SER A 287 -18.03 10.00 9.54
C SER A 287 -18.03 8.47 9.41
N THR A 288 -16.98 7.79 9.86
CA THR A 288 -16.94 6.32 9.89
C THR A 288 -17.97 5.72 10.87
N HIS A 289 -18.42 6.49 11.88
CA HIS A 289 -19.54 6.09 12.73
C HIS A 289 -20.83 5.94 11.90
N GLU A 290 -21.12 6.90 11.01
CA GLU A 290 -22.29 6.83 10.13
C GLU A 290 -22.20 5.61 9.21
N LEU A 291 -21.00 5.31 8.67
CA LEU A 291 -20.76 4.11 7.86
C LEU A 291 -21.01 2.82 8.66
N GLN A 292 -20.74 2.82 9.98
CA GLN A 292 -20.99 1.68 10.85
C GLN A 292 -22.48 1.52 11.18
N VAL A 293 -23.19 2.62 11.45
CA VAL A 293 -24.65 2.63 11.63
C VAL A 293 -25.39 2.16 10.37
N GLU A 294 -24.88 2.54 9.19
CA GLU A 294 -25.42 2.09 7.89
C GLU A 294 -25.04 0.64 7.53
N GLY A 295 -24.24 -0.05 8.35
CA GLY A 295 -23.80 -1.42 8.09
C GLY A 295 -22.83 -1.54 6.90
N LYS A 296 -22.16 -0.46 6.49
CA LYS A 296 -21.14 -0.49 5.42
C LYS A 296 -19.78 -0.93 5.92
N VAL A 297 -19.44 -0.55 7.15
CA VAL A 297 -18.16 -0.82 7.80
C VAL A 297 -18.40 -1.40 9.19
N ASP A 298 -17.52 -2.29 9.64
CA ASP A 298 -17.46 -2.74 11.03
C ASP A 298 -16.04 -2.50 11.57
N VAL A 299 -15.90 -1.62 12.55
CA VAL A 299 -14.59 -1.30 13.14
C VAL A 299 -14.33 -2.27 14.29
N THR A 300 -13.37 -3.18 14.10
CA THR A 300 -13.11 -4.28 15.02
C THR A 300 -11.72 -4.16 15.65
N GLN A 301 -11.61 -4.50 16.93
CA GLN A 301 -10.32 -4.50 17.61
C GLN A 301 -9.39 -5.61 17.09
N ILE A 302 -8.11 -5.30 16.92
CA ILE A 302 -7.04 -6.27 16.69
C ILE A 302 -5.85 -6.01 17.65
N PRO A 303 -5.07 -7.03 18.02
CA PRO A 303 -3.79 -6.78 18.69
C PRO A 303 -2.81 -6.05 17.76
N SER A 304 -2.07 -5.06 18.27
CA SER A 304 -1.06 -4.31 17.49
C SER A 304 -0.04 -5.20 16.78
N SER A 305 0.35 -6.33 17.40
CA SER A 305 1.29 -7.29 16.81
C SER A 305 0.75 -8.02 15.57
N GLN A 306 -0.55 -7.91 15.30
CA GLN A 306 -1.22 -8.48 14.13
C GLN A 306 -1.70 -7.41 13.15
N ASN A 307 -1.55 -6.12 13.47
CA ASN A 307 -1.99 -5.03 12.61
C ASN A 307 -1.08 -4.90 11.38
N LEU A 308 -1.62 -5.15 10.18
CA LEU A 308 -0.86 -5.07 8.93
C LEU A 308 -0.50 -3.62 8.57
N ALA A 309 -1.26 -2.65 9.08
CA ALA A 309 -1.06 -1.23 8.77
C ALA A 309 0.24 -0.66 9.35
N ASP A 310 0.85 -1.33 10.33
CA ASP A 310 2.17 -1.00 10.89
C ASP A 310 3.25 -0.84 9.82
N LEU A 311 3.17 -1.63 8.74
CA LEU A 311 4.10 -1.57 7.61
C LEU A 311 4.08 -0.19 6.91
N PHE A 312 2.98 0.55 7.07
CA PHE A 312 2.68 1.79 6.37
C PHE A 312 2.86 3.04 7.23
N THR A 313 3.17 2.89 8.52
CA THR A 313 3.34 4.03 9.45
C THR A 313 4.75 4.16 10.02
N LYS A 314 5.51 3.06 10.07
CA LYS A 314 6.81 3.01 10.75
C LYS A 314 7.79 2.03 10.10
N ALA A 315 9.07 2.25 10.36
CA ALA A 315 10.12 1.27 10.04
C ALA A 315 10.13 0.20 11.12
N LEU A 316 10.18 -1.07 10.71
CA LEU A 316 9.99 -2.22 11.60
C LEU A 316 11.27 -3.05 11.73
N PRO A 317 11.47 -3.75 12.87
CA PRO A 317 12.51 -4.75 13.00
C PRO A 317 12.35 -5.85 11.94
N THR A 318 13.47 -6.38 11.44
CA THR A 318 13.51 -7.33 10.31
C THR A 318 12.51 -8.49 10.41
N LYS A 319 12.38 -9.11 11.59
CA LYS A 319 11.49 -10.24 11.81
C LYS A 319 10.01 -9.85 11.59
N VAL A 320 9.59 -8.74 12.19
CA VAL A 320 8.23 -8.22 12.08
C VAL A 320 7.95 -7.74 10.66
N PHE A 321 8.89 -7.00 10.07
CA PHE A 321 8.79 -6.53 8.68
C PHE A 321 8.53 -7.70 7.71
N LYS A 322 9.37 -8.74 7.72
CA LYS A 322 9.21 -9.91 6.84
C LYS A 322 7.89 -10.64 7.07
N GLN A 323 7.45 -10.74 8.33
CA GLN A 323 6.15 -11.34 8.66
C GLN A 323 4.99 -10.55 8.07
N LEU A 324 4.97 -9.22 8.23
CA LEU A 324 3.89 -8.39 7.69
C LEU A 324 3.90 -8.36 6.16
N VAL A 325 5.08 -8.26 5.54
CA VAL A 325 5.24 -8.36 4.08
C VAL A 325 4.65 -9.67 3.54
N HIS A 326 4.90 -10.80 4.22
CA HIS A 326 4.28 -12.06 3.85
C HIS A 326 2.75 -12.05 4.07
N LYS A 327 2.26 -11.50 5.19
CA LYS A 327 0.82 -11.43 5.48
C LYS A 327 0.03 -10.55 4.52
N ILE A 328 0.66 -9.56 3.89
CA ILE A 328 0.00 -8.72 2.86
C ILE A 328 0.01 -9.37 1.45
N GLY A 329 0.39 -10.64 1.35
CA GLY A 329 0.34 -11.40 0.10
C GLY A 329 1.58 -11.29 -0.78
N MET A 330 2.68 -10.69 -0.29
CA MET A 330 3.92 -10.65 -1.07
C MET A 330 4.69 -11.97 -1.00
N ARG A 331 5.15 -12.47 -2.16
CA ARG A 331 5.87 -13.73 -2.33
C ARG A 331 7.04 -13.55 -3.27
N HIS A 332 8.04 -14.44 -3.21
CA HIS A 332 9.08 -14.52 -4.23
C HIS A 332 8.60 -15.35 -5.43
N LEU A 333 8.96 -14.95 -6.64
CA LEU A 333 8.61 -15.65 -7.88
C LEU A 333 9.04 -17.13 -7.84
N LYS A 334 10.24 -17.42 -7.34
CA LYS A 334 10.77 -18.79 -7.20
C LYS A 334 9.89 -19.69 -6.33
N ASP A 335 9.18 -19.14 -5.35
CA ASP A 335 8.31 -19.90 -4.45
C ASP A 335 6.97 -20.24 -5.13
N ILE A 336 6.60 -19.49 -6.17
CA ILE A 336 5.36 -19.66 -6.94
C ILE A 336 5.56 -20.60 -8.13
N CYS A 337 6.68 -20.48 -8.85
CA CYS A 337 6.98 -21.32 -10.02
C CYS A 337 7.44 -22.75 -9.69
N SER A 338 7.76 -23.04 -8.42
CA SER A 338 8.22 -24.36 -7.97
C SER A 338 7.09 -25.32 -7.59
N ASN A 339 5.82 -24.89 -7.68
CA ASN A 339 4.61 -25.67 -7.34
C ASN A 339 3.69 -25.84 -8.56
#